data_AF-A0A7R9V461-F1
#
_entry.id   AF-A0A7R9V461-F1
#
_cell.length_a   1.000
_cell.length_b   1.000
_cell.length_c   1.000
_cell.angle_alpha   90.00
_cell.angle_beta   90.00
_cell.angle_gamma   90.00
#
_symmetry.space_group_name_H-M   'P 1'
#
loop_
_entity.id
_entity.type
_entity.pdbx_description
1 polymer ?
#
loop_
_entity_poly.entity_id
_entity_poly.type
_entity_poly.pdbx_seq_one_letter_code
_entity_poly.pdbx_strand_id
1 'polypeptide(L)'
;MVRRVAAVEGAEMVPRGSDERPDDDDGADDFVIPPGHCWVLADNPDLRPPNVIDSRSFGFIPMSNIVGRVVYSGRSATEHGPVTNSPLAQVVDAPVLENEVDPEELFAEIGGGGEDNGGEGTGRGGEGERWCAEWLQ
;
A
#
# COMPACT_ATOMS: atom_id res chain seq x y z
N MET A 1 -2.78 -10.54 2.14
CA MET A 1 -1.30 -10.45 2.27
C MET A 1 -0.78 -9.55 1.16
N VAL A 2 0.23 -8.72 1.43
CA VAL A 2 0.90 -7.89 0.40
C VAL A 2 2.33 -8.37 0.22
N ARG A 3 2.77 -8.51 -1.03
CA ARG A 3 4.15 -8.86 -1.42
C ARG A 3 4.56 -8.05 -2.63
N ARG A 4 5.86 -7.83 -2.79
CA ARG A 4 6.42 -7.21 -3.99
C ARG A 4 6.59 -8.29 -5.05
N VAL A 5 6.09 -8.03 -6.26
CA VAL A 5 6.44 -8.83 -7.44
C VAL A 5 7.90 -8.53 -7.78
N ALA A 6 8.75 -9.54 -7.66
CA ALA A 6 10.17 -9.42 -7.96
C ALA A 6 10.47 -9.74 -9.44
N ALA A 7 9.71 -10.65 -10.04
CA ALA A 7 9.84 -11.03 -11.44
C ALA A 7 8.56 -11.71 -11.95
N VAL A 8 8.40 -11.75 -13.27
CA VAL A 8 7.23 -12.30 -14.00
C VAL A 8 7.68 -13.33 -15.04
N GLU A 9 6.74 -13.95 -15.74
CA GLU A 9 7.00 -14.96 -16.77
C GLU A 9 8.18 -14.63 -17.69
N GLY A 10 8.98 -15.65 -18.00
CA GLY A 10 10.15 -15.54 -18.88
C GLY A 10 11.38 -14.88 -18.24
N ALA A 11 11.28 -14.32 -17.04
CA ALA A 11 12.44 -13.81 -16.32
C ALA A 11 13.34 -14.96 -15.82
N GLU A 12 14.63 -14.84 -16.07
CA GLU A 12 15.67 -15.69 -15.50
C GLU A 12 16.04 -15.18 -14.11
N MET A 13 16.07 -16.10 -13.15
CA MET A 13 16.32 -15.81 -11.75
C MET A 13 17.61 -16.50 -11.31
N VAL A 14 18.54 -15.70 -10.80
CA VAL A 14 19.75 -16.17 -10.14
C VAL A 14 19.55 -15.96 -8.63
N PRO A 15 19.30 -17.01 -7.85
CA PRO A 15 19.24 -16.90 -6.39
C PRO A 15 20.57 -16.33 -5.88
N ARG A 16 20.52 -15.32 -4.98
CA ARG A 16 21.76 -14.74 -4.44
C ARG A 16 22.58 -15.83 -3.72
N GLY A 17 23.68 -16.21 -4.36
CA GLY A 17 24.69 -17.13 -3.87
C GLY A 17 25.78 -17.46 -4.90
N SER A 18 25.90 -16.70 -5.99
CA SER A 18 26.80 -17.02 -7.11
C SER A 18 28.25 -16.53 -6.96
N ASP A 19 28.52 -15.58 -6.07
CA ASP A 19 29.87 -15.01 -5.92
C ASP A 19 30.71 -15.68 -4.80
N GLU A 20 30.07 -16.45 -3.91
CA GLU A 20 30.71 -17.25 -2.87
C GLU A 20 29.91 -18.55 -2.70
N ARG A 21 30.17 -19.57 -3.53
CA ARG A 21 29.68 -20.93 -3.26
C ARG A 21 30.76 -21.69 -2.47
N PRO A 22 30.55 -21.99 -1.17
CA PRO A 22 31.23 -23.12 -0.55
C PRO A 22 30.72 -24.39 -1.24
N ASP A 23 31.59 -25.37 -1.40
CA ASP A 23 31.40 -26.62 -2.17
C ASP A 23 30.32 -27.59 -1.63
N ASP A 24 29.34 -27.10 -0.86
CA ASP A 24 28.26 -27.88 -0.25
C ASP A 24 26.88 -27.40 -0.77
N ASP A 25 26.46 -28.06 -1.84
CA ASP A 25 25.09 -28.37 -2.30
C ASP A 25 23.92 -27.90 -1.40
N ASP A 26 23.39 -26.69 -1.67
CA ASP A 26 22.00 -26.28 -1.35
C ASP A 26 21.60 -24.96 -2.07
N GLY A 27 22.36 -24.56 -3.10
CA GLY A 27 22.10 -23.33 -3.87
C GLY A 27 21.07 -23.61 -4.95
N ALA A 28 19.85 -23.08 -4.78
CA ALA A 28 18.79 -23.20 -5.78
C ALA A 28 19.31 -22.91 -7.19
N ASP A 29 19.11 -23.86 -8.11
CA ASP A 29 19.51 -23.74 -9.51
C ASP A 29 18.89 -22.49 -10.14
N ASP A 30 19.58 -21.92 -11.13
CA ASP A 30 19.01 -20.87 -11.96
C ASP A 30 17.70 -21.36 -12.57
N PHE A 31 16.65 -20.54 -12.49
CA PHE A 31 15.32 -20.93 -12.96
C PHE A 31 14.66 -19.81 -13.76
N VAL A 32 13.79 -20.21 -14.69
CA VAL A 32 12.97 -19.29 -15.47
C VAL A 32 11.54 -19.34 -14.95
N ILE A 33 10.92 -18.17 -14.78
CA ILE A 33 9.53 -18.09 -14.32
C ILE A 33 8.58 -18.63 -15.40
N PRO A 34 7.71 -19.61 -15.08
CA PRO A 34 6.78 -20.18 -16.04
C PRO A 34 5.77 -19.16 -16.59
N PRO A 35 5.19 -19.41 -17.78
CA PRO A 35 4.09 -18.62 -18.31
C PRO A 35 2.93 -18.50 -17.32
N GLY A 36 2.34 -17.31 -17.24
CA GLY A 36 1.21 -17.01 -16.34
C GLY A 36 1.56 -17.01 -14.85
N HIS A 37 2.84 -17.07 -14.48
CA HIS A 37 3.29 -17.06 -13.09
C HIS A 37 4.17 -15.86 -12.77
N CYS A 38 4.35 -15.60 -11.48
CA CYS A 38 5.30 -14.62 -10.98
C CYS A 38 6.02 -15.09 -9.71
N TRP A 39 7.10 -14.38 -9.40
CA TRP A 39 7.90 -14.57 -8.20
C TRP A 39 7.72 -13.37 -7.27
N VAL A 40 7.39 -13.61 -6.02
CA VAL A 40 7.12 -12.56 -5.03
C VAL A 40 8.05 -12.65 -3.84
N LEU A 41 8.46 -11.49 -3.32
CA LEU A 41 9.34 -11.39 -2.15
C LEU A 41 8.67 -10.55 -1.06
N ALA A 42 8.98 -10.88 0.19
CA ALA A 42 8.68 -10.02 1.32
C ALA A 42 9.79 -8.96 1.50
N ASP A 43 9.39 -7.72 1.73
CA ASP A 43 10.31 -6.58 1.83
C ASP A 43 10.76 -6.29 3.26
N ASN A 44 10.11 -6.91 4.24
CA ASN A 44 10.46 -6.73 5.63
C ASN A 44 11.80 -7.43 5.95
N PRO A 45 12.88 -6.70 6.27
CA PRO A 45 14.20 -7.27 6.54
C PRO A 45 14.23 -8.13 7.81
N ASP A 46 13.28 -7.93 8.72
CA ASP A 46 13.14 -8.71 9.96
C ASP A 46 12.55 -10.10 9.69
N LEU A 47 11.88 -10.29 8.55
CA LEU A 47 11.37 -11.60 8.13
C LEU A 47 12.46 -12.36 7.37
N ARG A 48 12.99 -13.40 8.00
CA ARG A 48 13.96 -14.34 7.40
C ARG A 48 13.38 -15.75 7.32
N PRO A 49 13.88 -16.59 6.38
CA PRO A 49 13.58 -18.02 6.41
C PRO A 49 13.87 -18.65 7.78
N PRO A 50 13.07 -19.62 8.25
CA PRO A 50 11.91 -20.23 7.58
C PRO A 50 10.60 -19.44 7.78
N ASN A 51 10.61 -18.34 8.52
CA ASN A 51 9.41 -17.61 8.94
C ASN A 51 8.90 -16.61 7.89
N VAL A 52 9.63 -16.45 6.77
CA VAL A 52 9.21 -15.60 5.67
C VAL A 52 8.29 -16.38 4.72
N ILE A 53 7.06 -15.88 4.56
CA ILE A 53 6.07 -16.45 3.65
C ILE A 53 6.17 -15.69 2.33
N ASP A 54 7.02 -16.14 1.42
CA ASP A 54 7.16 -15.63 0.04
C ASP A 54 7.58 -16.74 -0.94
N SER A 55 7.86 -16.39 -2.20
CA SER A 55 8.17 -17.40 -3.23
C SER A 55 9.41 -18.25 -2.93
N ARG A 56 10.30 -17.82 -2.02
CA ARG A 56 11.40 -18.68 -1.55
C ARG A 56 10.90 -19.87 -0.72
N SER A 57 9.70 -19.76 -0.15
CA SER A 57 9.06 -20.81 0.67
C SER A 57 8.03 -21.63 -0.11
N PHE A 58 7.25 -21.02 -1.00
CA PHE A 58 6.14 -21.69 -1.71
C PHE A 58 6.31 -21.75 -3.23
N GLY A 59 7.39 -21.20 -3.78
CA GLY A 59 7.65 -21.17 -5.22
C GLY A 59 6.85 -20.12 -6.00
N PHE A 60 6.60 -20.41 -7.27
CA PHE A 60 5.84 -19.54 -8.17
C PHE A 60 4.38 -19.42 -7.75
N ILE A 61 3.78 -18.25 -8.02
CA ILE A 61 2.33 -18.08 -7.89
C ILE A 61 1.70 -17.76 -9.25
N PRO A 62 0.49 -18.27 -9.54
CA PRO A 62 -0.25 -17.85 -10.71
C PRO A 62 -0.57 -16.34 -10.65
N MET A 63 -0.43 -15.64 -11.77
CA MET A 63 -0.81 -14.22 -11.89
C MET A 63 -2.30 -14.00 -11.57
N SER A 64 -3.16 -15.00 -11.79
CA SER A 64 -4.58 -14.98 -11.41
C SER A 64 -4.83 -14.84 -9.91
N ASN A 65 -3.82 -15.12 -9.07
CA ASN A 65 -3.93 -14.97 -7.63
C ASN A 65 -3.64 -13.52 -7.17
N ILE A 66 -3.20 -12.63 -8.07
CA ILE A 66 -3.01 -11.22 -7.79
C ILE A 66 -4.36 -10.51 -7.88
N VAL A 67 -4.84 -10.02 -6.73
CA VAL A 67 -6.10 -9.26 -6.64
C VAL A 67 -5.95 -7.84 -7.18
N GLY A 68 -4.77 -7.24 -7.02
CA GLY A 68 -4.52 -5.87 -7.46
C GLY A 68 -3.13 -5.38 -7.05
N ARG A 69 -2.84 -4.12 -7.38
CA ARG A 69 -1.60 -3.42 -7.01
C ARG A 69 -1.88 -2.40 -5.92
N VAL A 70 -1.09 -2.43 -4.86
CA VAL A 70 -1.09 -1.38 -3.83
C VAL A 70 -0.49 -0.11 -4.45
N VAL A 71 -1.26 0.97 -4.49
CA VAL A 71 -0.85 2.28 -5.05
C VAL A 71 -0.68 3.35 -3.98
N TYR A 72 -1.30 3.17 -2.82
CA TYR A 72 -1.24 4.08 -1.68
C TYR A 72 -1.24 3.27 -0.38
N SER A 73 -0.52 3.74 0.63
CA SER A 73 -0.55 3.18 1.97
C SER A 73 -0.47 4.31 2.99
N GLY A 74 -1.36 4.30 3.96
CA GLY A 74 -1.30 5.19 5.11
C GLY A 74 -1.90 4.51 6.33
N ARG A 75 -1.65 5.09 7.50
CA ARG A 75 -2.15 4.65 8.80
C ARG A 75 -3.22 5.59 9.34
N SER A 76 -3.21 6.85 8.93
CA SER A 76 -4.22 7.84 9.24
C SER A 76 -4.34 8.87 8.12
N ALA A 77 -5.49 9.56 8.06
CA ALA A 77 -5.71 10.68 7.13
C ALA A 77 -4.73 11.85 7.33
N THR A 78 -4.11 11.95 8.52
CA THR A 78 -3.17 13.01 8.87
C THR A 78 -1.70 12.71 8.52
N GLU A 79 -1.38 11.46 8.15
CA GLU A 79 0.00 11.06 7.84
C GLU A 79 0.55 11.77 6.58
N HIS A 80 -0.36 12.07 5.65
CA HIS A 80 -0.10 12.89 4.48
C HIS A 80 -0.94 14.16 4.60
N GLY A 81 -0.52 15.06 5.49
CA GLY A 81 -1.27 16.29 5.79
C GLY A 81 -1.59 17.12 4.54
N PRO A 82 -2.68 17.91 4.59
CA PRO A 82 -3.15 18.66 3.42
C PRO A 82 -2.10 19.66 2.95
N VAL A 83 -1.75 19.60 1.66
CA VAL A 83 -0.88 20.58 1.00
C VAL A 83 -1.77 21.51 0.18
N THR A 84 -1.90 22.76 0.65
CA THR A 84 -2.68 23.76 -0.07
C THR A 84 -1.85 24.37 -1.20
N ASN A 85 -2.21 24.06 -2.44
CA ASN A 85 -1.64 24.71 -3.62
C ASN A 85 -2.07 26.18 -3.70
N SER A 86 -1.23 27.02 -4.32
CA SER A 86 -1.62 28.40 -4.66
C SER A 86 -2.83 28.40 -5.62
N PRO A 87 -3.67 29.46 -5.63
CA PRO A 87 -4.87 29.48 -6.48
C PRO A 87 -4.60 29.23 -7.96
N LEU A 88 -3.47 29.72 -8.47
CA LEU A 88 -3.09 29.53 -9.87
C LEU A 88 -2.65 28.08 -10.16
N ALA A 89 -1.97 27.44 -9.20
CA ALA A 89 -1.58 26.04 -9.30
C ALA A 89 -2.81 25.11 -9.21
N GLN A 90 -3.78 25.41 -8.34
CA GLN A 90 -5.03 24.64 -8.24
C GLN A 90 -5.80 24.58 -9.57
N VAL A 91 -5.85 25.68 -10.33
CA VAL A 91 -6.53 25.69 -11.64
C VAL A 91 -5.82 24.79 -12.66
N VAL A 92 -4.49 24.74 -12.61
CA VAL A 92 -3.68 23.89 -13.48
C VAL A 92 -3.79 22.41 -13.07
N ASP A 93 -3.83 22.15 -11.77
CA ASP A 93 -3.86 20.81 -11.20
C ASP A 93 -5.28 20.24 -11.06
N ALA A 94 -6.34 21.01 -11.34
CA ALA A 94 -7.74 20.58 -11.20
C ALA A 94 -8.04 19.22 -11.87
N PRO A 95 -7.56 18.92 -13.10
CA PRO A 95 -7.78 17.60 -13.71
C PRO A 95 -7.07 16.46 -12.99
N VAL A 96 -5.96 16.76 -12.29
CA VAL A 96 -5.21 15.79 -11.49
C VAL A 96 -5.95 15.54 -10.16
N LEU A 97 -6.37 16.61 -9.48
CA LEU A 97 -7.12 16.57 -8.22
C LEU A 97 -8.42 15.76 -8.33
N GLU A 98 -9.12 15.82 -9.47
CA GLU A 98 -10.33 15.03 -9.73
C GLU A 98 -10.11 13.51 -9.69
N ASN A 99 -8.86 13.05 -9.82
CA ASN A 99 -8.48 11.64 -9.87
C ASN A 99 -7.54 11.24 -8.71
N GLU A 100 -7.26 12.15 -7.77
CA GLU A 100 -6.44 11.84 -6.60
C GLU A 100 -7.16 10.94 -5.60
N VAL A 101 -6.38 10.24 -4.78
CA VAL A 101 -6.92 9.43 -3.68
C VAL A 101 -7.36 10.38 -2.58
N ASP A 102 -8.64 10.37 -2.22
CA ASP A 102 -9.16 11.08 -1.04
C ASP A 102 -8.80 10.28 0.24
N PRO A 103 -7.86 10.77 1.08
CA PRO A 103 -7.47 10.05 2.28
C PRO A 103 -8.57 10.08 3.34
N GLU A 104 -9.37 11.14 3.42
CA GLU A 104 -10.44 11.23 4.41
C GLU A 104 -11.53 10.19 4.13
N GLU A 105 -11.93 10.06 2.86
CA GLU A 105 -12.83 8.99 2.42
C GLU A 105 -12.22 7.60 2.69
N LEU A 106 -10.96 7.39 2.28
CA LEU A 106 -10.29 6.10 2.44
C LEU A 106 -10.19 5.63 3.90
N PHE A 107 -10.01 6.56 4.84
CA PHE A 107 -9.85 6.25 6.26
C PHE A 107 -11.14 6.40 7.08
N ALA A 108 -12.23 6.93 6.51
CA ALA A 108 -13.51 7.12 7.21
C ALA A 108 -14.06 5.81 7.81
N GLU A 109 -13.94 4.69 7.09
CA GLU A 109 -14.44 3.38 7.57
C GLU A 109 -13.52 2.71 8.61
N ILE A 110 -12.23 3.08 8.64
CA ILE A 110 -11.23 2.49 9.53
C ILE A 110 -11.35 3.08 10.96
N GLY A 111 -11.88 4.31 11.08
CA GLY A 111 -12.09 5.01 12.34
C GLY A 111 -13.36 4.63 13.14
N GLY A 112 -14.28 3.85 12.56
CA GLY A 112 -15.60 3.56 13.15
C GLY A 112 -15.64 2.51 14.28
N GLY A 113 -14.48 2.09 14.79
CA GLY A 113 -14.35 1.00 15.77
C GLY A 113 -13.77 1.46 17.11
N GLY A 114 -14.36 2.45 17.77
CA GLY A 114 -13.91 2.82 19.12
C GLY A 114 -14.44 4.14 19.66
N GLU A 115 -15.75 4.35 19.70
CA GLU A 115 -16.34 5.35 20.58
C GLU A 115 -17.21 4.65 21.62
N ASP A 116 -16.55 4.25 22.72
CA ASP A 116 -17.22 3.92 23.97
C ASP A 116 -17.96 5.17 24.46
N ASN A 117 -19.29 5.06 24.49
CA ASN A 117 -20.18 6.04 25.08
C ASN A 117 -19.92 6.15 26.59
N GLY A 118 -19.51 7.33 27.06
CA GLY A 118 -19.32 7.57 28.49
C GLY A 118 -19.17 9.03 28.90
N GLY A 119 -20.30 9.70 29.13
CA GLY A 119 -20.46 10.61 30.28
C GLY A 119 -20.17 12.11 30.10
N GLU A 120 -21.26 12.87 29.94
CA GLU A 120 -21.57 14.16 30.57
C GLU A 120 -20.43 15.16 30.90
N GLY A 121 -20.43 16.28 30.17
CA GLY A 121 -19.69 17.49 30.52
C GLY A 121 -20.39 18.73 30.00
N THR A 122 -21.20 19.38 30.84
CA THR A 122 -21.86 20.66 30.59
C THR A 122 -20.85 21.78 30.35
N GLY A 123 -21.04 22.62 29.34
CA GLY A 123 -20.23 23.85 29.19
C GLY A 123 -20.65 24.73 28.02
N ARG A 124 -21.39 25.80 28.33
CA ARG A 124 -21.75 26.91 27.43
C ARG A 124 -20.52 27.57 26.76
N GLY A 125 -20.71 27.98 25.49
CA GLY A 125 -20.20 29.25 24.97
C GLY A 125 -19.38 29.15 23.69
N GLY A 126 -19.80 29.87 22.64
CA GLY A 126 -18.93 30.23 21.51
C GLY A 126 -19.58 30.10 20.14
N GLU A 127 -20.11 31.22 19.67
CA GLU A 127 -20.58 31.48 18.30
C GLU A 127 -19.51 31.16 17.24
N GLY A 128 -19.92 30.65 16.07
CA GLY A 128 -18.99 30.38 14.97
C GLY A 128 -19.59 29.67 13.77
N GLU A 129 -20.46 30.38 13.04
CA GLU A 129 -20.60 30.31 11.58
C GLU A 129 -21.24 29.06 10.93
N ARG A 130 -22.54 29.23 10.63
CA ARG A 130 -23.30 28.50 9.61
C ARG A 130 -22.63 28.63 8.25
N TRP A 131 -22.21 27.52 7.65
CA TRP A 131 -22.00 27.45 6.20
C TRP A 131 -23.34 27.19 5.51
N CYS A 132 -23.98 28.28 5.07
CA CYS A 132 -24.95 28.27 3.98
C CYS A 132 -24.29 28.94 2.77
N ALA A 133 -24.08 28.19 1.69
CA ALA A 133 -24.10 28.67 0.31
C ALA A 133 -24.29 27.42 -0.56
N GLU A 134 -25.52 27.06 -0.90
CA GLU A 134 -26.25 27.50 -2.10
C GLU A 134 -25.62 26.98 -3.40
N TRP A 135 -26.30 25.95 -3.92
CA TRP A 135 -26.41 25.62 -5.34
C TRP A 135 -26.93 26.82 -6.15
N LEU A 136 -26.34 27.07 -7.33
CA LEU A 136 -26.85 27.75 -8.54
C LEU A 136 -25.61 28.09 -9.40
N GLN A 137 -25.44 27.79 -10.69
CA GLN A 137 -26.22 27.14 -11.76
C GLN A 137 -25.23 26.43 -12.69
#